data_AF-A0A6G1RQL5-F1
#
_entry.id   AF-A0A6G1RQL5-F1
#
_cell.length_a   1.000
_cell.length_b   1.000
_cell.length_c   1.000
_cell.angle_alpha   90.00
_cell.angle_beta   90.00
_cell.angle_gamma   90.00
#
_symmetry.space_group_name_H-M   'P 1'
#
loop_
_entity.id
_entity.type
_entity.pdbx_description
1 polymer ?
#
loop_
_entity_poly.entity_id
_entity_poly.type
_entity_poly.pdbx_seq_one_letter_code
_entity_poly.pdbx_strand_id
1 'polypeptide(L)'
;MITNTRGFLWSDLETRALLEIWGEADVQSALDGNFRNSHVYRDVACRLAELGFERTPEQCRIRIKGLKRQYYQARDGLKKNGHARKICKYYDEMDRILSCRGGPDGASEPLADRK
;
A
#
# COMPACT_ATOMS: atom_id res chain seq x y z
N MET A 1 7.39 4.37 16.99
CA MET A 1 6.26 3.50 17.39
C MET A 1 5.15 3.70 16.37
N ILE A 2 4.96 2.74 15.46
CA ILE A 2 3.90 2.83 14.45
C ILE A 2 2.56 2.63 15.15
N THR A 3 1.79 3.71 15.27
CA THR A 3 0.49 3.74 15.93
C THR A 3 -0.49 2.87 15.14
N ASN A 4 -0.64 1.63 15.61
CA ASN A 4 -1.71 0.73 15.21
C ASN A 4 -3.02 1.35 15.73
N THR A 5 -3.69 2.15 14.89
CA THR A 5 -4.98 2.76 15.23
C THR A 5 -5.94 1.65 15.64
N ARG A 6 -6.26 1.65 16.94
CA ARG A 6 -6.98 0.62 17.68
C ARG A 6 -8.49 0.65 17.36
N GLY A 7 -8.85 0.36 16.10
CA GLY A 7 -10.27 0.41 15.70
C GLY A 7 -10.70 -0.45 14.51
N PHE A 8 -9.78 -0.98 13.69
CA PHE A 8 -10.14 -1.91 12.61
C PHE A 8 -9.09 -3.01 12.47
N LEU A 9 -9.40 -4.21 12.96
CA LEU A 9 -8.61 -5.41 12.70
C LEU A 9 -8.84 -5.81 11.24
N TRP A 10 -7.90 -5.42 10.37
CA TRP A 10 -7.88 -5.89 8.99
C TRP A 10 -7.34 -7.33 8.97
N SER A 11 -8.22 -8.27 8.66
CA SER A 11 -7.86 -9.69 8.49
C SER A 11 -6.90 -9.87 7.31
N ASP A 12 -6.17 -10.99 7.29
CA ASP A 12 -5.29 -11.34 6.18
C ASP A 12 -6.06 -11.45 4.86
N LEU A 13 -7.22 -12.11 4.88
CA LEU A 13 -8.08 -12.25 3.71
C LEU A 13 -8.60 -10.88 3.22
N GLU A 14 -9.05 -10.03 4.14
CA GLU A 14 -9.53 -8.67 3.84
C GLU A 14 -8.41 -7.79 3.26
N THR A 15 -7.20 -7.89 3.82
CA THR A 15 -6.05 -7.11 3.33
C THR A 15 -5.62 -7.59 1.94
N ARG A 16 -5.65 -8.90 1.67
CA ARG A 16 -5.36 -9.46 0.35
C ARG A 16 -6.40 -9.04 -0.69
N ALA A 17 -7.68 -9.14 -0.35
CA ALA A 17 -8.76 -8.66 -1.23
C ALA A 17 -8.59 -7.17 -1.56
N LEU A 18 -8.28 -6.34 -0.55
CA LEU A 18 -7.98 -4.92 -0.78
C LEU A 18 -6.79 -4.73 -1.73
N LEU A 19 -5.70 -5.49 -1.54
CA LEU A 19 -4.51 -5.39 -2.38
C LEU A 19 -4.77 -5.86 -3.81
N GLU A 20 -5.56 -6.93 -3.99
CA GLU A 20 -5.95 -7.45 -5.30
C GLU A 20 -6.76 -6.41 -6.08
N ILE A 21 -7.83 -5.89 -5.48
CA ILE A 21 -8.66 -4.84 -6.09
C ILE A 21 -7.84 -3.58 -6.35
N TRP A 22 -7.02 -3.17 -5.38
CA TRP A 22 -6.16 -1.99 -5.54
C TRP A 22 -5.08 -2.18 -6.61
N GLY A 23 -4.65 -3.42 -6.84
CA GLY A 23 -3.63 -3.81 -7.80
C GLY A 23 -4.12 -3.86 -9.25
N GLU A 24 -5.44 -3.87 -9.47
CA GLU A 24 -6.05 -3.86 -10.80
C GLU A 24 -5.57 -2.67 -11.63
N ALA A 25 -5.29 -2.92 -12.91
CA ALA A 25 -4.78 -1.91 -13.83
C ALA A 25 -5.73 -0.70 -13.97
N ASP A 26 -7.04 -0.95 -13.99
CA ASP A 26 -8.07 0.10 -14.04
C ASP A 26 -8.04 0.99 -12.80
N VAL A 27 -7.92 0.39 -11.62
CA VAL A 27 -7.82 1.13 -10.35
C VAL A 27 -6.52 1.92 -10.30
N GLN A 28 -5.39 1.31 -10.66
CA GLN A 28 -4.09 1.97 -10.74
C GLN A 28 -4.06 3.11 -11.77
N SER A 29 -4.74 2.97 -12.90
CA SER A 29 -4.83 4.00 -13.93
C SER A 29 -5.72 5.17 -13.49
N ALA A 30 -6.88 4.88 -12.88
CA ALA A 30 -7.75 5.88 -12.29
C ALA A 30 -7.10 6.62 -11.09
N LEU A 31 -6.13 5.98 -10.43
CA LEU A 31 -5.30 6.61 -9.40
C LEU A 31 -4.22 7.55 -9.95
N ASP A 32 -3.72 7.32 -11.17
CA ASP A 32 -2.63 8.08 -11.78
C ASP A 32 -3.10 9.39 -12.41
N GLY A 33 -4.25 9.37 -13.10
CA GLY A 33 -4.70 10.50 -13.92
C GLY A 33 -5.56 11.54 -13.22
N ASN A 34 -5.93 11.38 -11.94
CA ASN A 34 -6.96 12.22 -11.32
C ASN A 34 -6.67 12.59 -9.86
N PHE A 35 -6.69 13.88 -9.52
CA PHE A 35 -6.61 14.35 -8.12
C PHE A 35 -7.86 14.02 -7.29
N ARG A 36 -8.96 13.65 -7.95
CA ARG A 36 -10.25 13.32 -7.31
C ARG A 36 -10.48 11.80 -7.22
N ASN A 37 -9.54 11.06 -6.60
CA ASN A 37 -9.63 9.59 -6.44
C ASN A 37 -10.72 9.09 -5.47
N SER A 38 -11.59 9.98 -4.96
CA SER A 38 -12.68 9.61 -4.05
C SER A 38 -13.58 8.53 -4.62
N HIS A 39 -13.93 8.65 -5.91
CA HIS A 39 -14.75 7.65 -6.61
C HIS A 39 -14.06 6.30 -6.73
N VAL A 40 -12.74 6.28 -6.95
CA VAL A 40 -11.95 5.04 -7.02
C VAL A 40 -12.01 4.29 -5.69
N TYR A 41 -11.77 4.98 -4.57
CA TYR A 41 -11.83 4.33 -3.27
C TYR A 41 -13.26 3.89 -2.88
N ARG A 42 -14.29 4.55 -3.41
CA ARG A 42 -15.67 4.11 -3.26
C ARG A 42 -15.92 2.80 -4.03
N ASP A 43 -15.37 2.68 -5.24
CA ASP A 43 -15.43 1.44 -6.03
C ASP A 43 -14.71 0.29 -5.31
N VAL A 44 -13.49 0.54 -4.82
CA VAL A 44 -12.72 -0.42 -4.02
C VAL A 44 -13.50 -0.89 -2.78
N ALA A 45 -14.14 0.05 -2.07
CA ALA A 45 -14.98 -0.26 -0.91
C ALA A 45 -16.22 -1.09 -1.28
N CYS A 46 -16.84 -0.81 -2.42
CA CYS A 46 -17.98 -1.57 -2.93
C CYS A 46 -17.58 -3.01 -3.24
N ARG A 47 -16.49 -3.21 -3.99
CA ARG A 47 -15.96 -4.55 -4.31
C ARG A 47 -15.56 -5.34 -3.06
N LEU A 48 -15.00 -4.68 -2.05
CA LEU A 48 -14.74 -5.30 -0.74
C LEU A 48 -16.04 -5.75 -0.06
N ALA A 49 -17.10 -4.93 -0.13
CA ALA A 49 -18.40 -5.29 0.42
C ALA A 49 -19.03 -6.50 -0.30
N GLU A 50 -18.85 -6.63 -1.62
CA GLU A 50 -19.29 -7.81 -2.39
C GLU A 50 -18.58 -9.10 -1.95
N LEU A 51 -17.34 -8.99 -1.47
CA LEU A 51 -16.58 -10.10 -0.88
C LEU A 51 -16.96 -10.38 0.58
N GLY A 52 -17.93 -9.64 1.14
CA GLY A 52 -18.37 -9.75 2.53
C GLY A 52 -17.60 -8.89 3.52
N PHE A 53 -16.76 -7.96 3.05
CA PHE A 53 -15.99 -7.05 3.89
C PHE A 53 -16.56 -5.63 3.86
N GLU A 54 -17.38 -5.30 4.85
CA GLU A 54 -17.92 -3.94 4.98
C GLU A 54 -16.81 -2.95 5.42
N ARG A 55 -16.28 -2.21 4.45
CA ARG A 55 -15.25 -1.19 4.66
C ARG A 55 -15.65 0.10 3.98
N THR A 56 -15.40 1.24 4.64
CA THR A 56 -15.65 2.54 4.03
C THR A 56 -14.47 2.94 3.12
N PRO A 57 -14.70 3.78 2.10
CA PRO A 57 -13.64 4.26 1.22
C PRO A 57 -12.48 4.90 2.00
N GLU A 58 -12.77 5.64 3.08
CA GLU A 58 -11.73 6.26 3.91
C GLU A 58 -10.87 5.21 4.64
N GLN A 59 -11.47 4.13 5.15
CA GLN A 59 -10.72 3.05 5.78
C GLN A 59 -9.79 2.36 4.78
N CYS A 60 -10.27 2.11 3.56
CA CYS A 60 -9.46 1.55 2.48
C CYS A 60 -8.25 2.45 2.15
N ARG A 61 -8.46 3.77 2.09
CA ARG A 61 -7.39 4.76 1.87
C ARG A 61 -6.34 4.73 2.95
N ILE A 62 -6.76 4.77 4.22
CA ILE A 62 -5.85 4.76 5.37
C ILE A 62 -5.04 3.46 5.37
N ARG A 63 -5.69 2.32 5.09
CA ARG A 63 -5.04 1.01 5.03
C ARG A 63 -4.01 0.93 3.92
N ILE A 64 -4.36 1.32 2.69
CA ILE A 64 -3.44 1.37 1.54
C ILE A 64 -2.26 2.29 1.84
N LYS A 65 -2.51 3.48 2.42
CA LYS A 65 -1.44 4.41 2.81
C LYS A 65 -0.50 3.79 3.83
N GLY A 66 -1.04 3.07 4.82
CA GLY A 66 -0.26 2.32 5.81
C GLY A 66 0.59 1.23 5.17
N LEU A 67 -0.01 0.42 4.29
CA LEU A 67 0.67 -0.64 3.55
C LEU A 67 1.81 -0.09 2.69
N LYS A 68 1.57 0.97 1.90
CA LYS A 68 2.61 1.65 1.10
C LYS A 68 3.76 2.12 1.98
N ARG A 69 3.45 2.74 3.14
CA ARG A 69 4.47 3.17 4.09
C ARG A 69 5.29 2.00 4.62
N GLN A 70 4.66 0.88 4.98
CA GLN A 70 5.37 -0.31 5.43
C GLN A 70 6.23 -0.92 4.33
N TYR A 71 5.73 -0.98 3.09
CA TYR A 71 6.51 -1.43 1.94
C TYR A 71 7.75 -0.56 1.71
N TYR A 72 7.60 0.77 1.65
CA TYR A 72 8.74 1.67 1.48
C TYR A 72 9.72 1.63 2.66
N GLN A 73 9.23 1.52 3.91
CA GLN A 73 10.09 1.34 5.07
C GLN A 73 10.83 0.00 5.06
N ALA A 74 10.18 -1.08 4.63
CA ALA A 74 10.82 -2.38 4.47
C ALA A 74 11.87 -2.34 3.35
N ARG A 75 11.57 -1.64 2.24
CA ARG A 75 12.49 -1.43 1.11
C ARG A 75 13.70 -0.57 1.48
N ASP A 76 13.53 0.50 2.26
CA ASP A 76 14.64 1.32 2.80
C ASP A 76 15.43 0.56 3.88
N GLY A 77 14.73 -0.15 4.77
CA GLY A 77 15.34 -1.01 5.79
C GLY A 77 16.13 -2.18 5.22
N LEU A 78 15.77 -2.67 4.02
CA LEU A 78 16.52 -3.68 3.27
C LEU A 78 17.95 -3.18 2.98
N LYS A 79 18.09 -1.92 2.56
CA LYS A 79 19.39 -1.28 2.27
C LYS A 79 20.28 -1.13 3.51
N LYS A 80 19.69 -1.08 4.72
CA LYS A 80 20.43 -0.80 5.96
C LYS A 80 20.71 -2.03 6.82
N ASN A 81 19.86 -3.05 6.84
CA ASN A 81 19.98 -4.15 7.82
C ASN A 81 19.44 -5.52 7.35
N GLY A 82 19.18 -5.73 6.05
CA GLY A 82 18.88 -7.06 5.48
C GLY A 82 17.59 -7.76 5.92
N HIS A 83 16.73 -7.14 6.73
CA HIS A 83 15.57 -7.80 7.36
C HIS A 83 14.19 -7.41 6.79
N ALA A 84 14.11 -6.98 5.53
CA ALA A 84 12.85 -6.49 4.94
C ALA A 84 11.70 -7.52 4.92
N ARG A 85 12.01 -8.79 4.63
CA ARG A 85 11.02 -9.89 4.60
C ARG A 85 10.34 -10.15 5.95
N LYS A 86 10.95 -9.71 7.06
CA LYS A 86 10.39 -9.85 8.41
C LYS A 86 9.43 -8.72 8.78
N ILE A 87 9.44 -7.60 8.05
CA ILE A 87 8.74 -6.37 8.42
C ILE A 87 7.38 -6.26 7.71
N CYS A 88 7.23 -6.84 6.51
CA CYS A 88 6.02 -6.69 5.71
C CYS A 88 5.62 -8.02 5.06
N LYS A 89 4.58 -8.68 5.61
CA LYS A 89 4.04 -9.95 5.09
C LYS A 89 3.44 -9.84 3.68
N TYR A 90 3.06 -8.63 3.27
CA TYR A 90 2.48 -8.34 1.95
C TYR A 90 3.49 -7.69 0.99
N TYR A 91 4.79 -7.82 1.26
CA TYR A 91 5.81 -7.20 0.43
C TYR A 91 5.72 -7.65 -1.03
N ASP A 92 5.52 -8.94 -1.29
CA ASP A 92 5.45 -9.49 -2.65
C ASP A 92 4.24 -8.95 -3.43
N GLU A 93 3.03 -9.02 -2.86
CA GLU A 93 1.83 -8.41 -3.46
C GLU A 93 2.03 -6.91 -3.74
N MET A 94 2.58 -6.15 -2.79
CA MET A 94 2.84 -4.72 -3.00
C MET A 94 3.91 -4.47 -4.05
N ASP A 95 4.96 -5.28 -4.08
CA ASP A 95 6.02 -5.18 -5.08
C ASP A 95 5.46 -5.46 -6.47
N ARG A 96 4.63 -6.49 -6.64
CA ARG A 96 3.99 -6.78 -7.94
C ARG A 96 3.14 -5.63 -8.45
N ILE A 97 2.39 -4.98 -7.55
CA ILE A 97 1.53 -3.84 -7.91
C ILE A 97 2.35 -2.58 -8.22
N LEU A 98 3.42 -2.33 -7.45
CA LEU A 98 4.24 -1.12 -7.57
C LEU A 98 5.37 -1.25 -8.61
N SER A 99 5.93 -2.44 -8.82
CA SER A 99 6.99 -2.75 -9.79
C SER A 99 6.47 -2.68 -11.24
N CYS A 100 5.18 -2.92 -11.48
CA CYS A 100 4.56 -2.65 -12.78
C CYS A 100 4.64 -1.17 -13.20
N ARG A 101 4.97 -0.24 -12.28
CA ARG A 101 5.13 1.20 -12.56
C ARG A 101 6.58 1.69 -12.47
N GLY A 102 7.55 0.81 -12.29
CA GLY A 102 8.96 1.21 -12.22
C GLY A 102 9.88 0.00 -12.16
N GLY A 103 10.58 -0.25 -13.27
CA GLY A 103 11.73 -1.14 -13.28
C GLY A 103 12.79 -0.73 -12.24
N PRO A 104 13.76 -1.62 -11.97
CA PRO A 104 14.74 -1.45 -10.92
C PRO A 104 15.80 -0.40 -11.30
N ASP A 105 15.94 0.66 -10.50
CA ASP A 105 17.14 1.50 -10.18
C ASP A 105 16.62 2.91 -9.73
N GLY A 106 16.87 3.48 -8.55
CA GLY A 106 18.17 3.94 -8.07
C GLY A 106 18.11 5.46 -7.74
N ALA A 107 17.89 5.82 -6.47
CA ALA A 107 18.30 7.08 -5.81
C ALA A 107 17.93 6.93 -4.32
N SER A 108 18.80 6.82 -3.31
CA SER A 108 20.01 7.60 -3.01
C SER A 108 19.78 9.09 -3.18
N GLU A 109 19.06 9.69 -2.23
CA GLU A 109 19.34 11.08 -1.87
C GLU A 109 20.43 11.08 -0.78
N PRO A 110 21.54 11.80 -1.01
CA PRO A 110 22.71 11.80 -0.15
C PRO A 110 22.50 12.60 1.14
N LEU A 111 23.18 12.14 2.19
CA LEU A 111 23.39 12.85 3.44
C LEU A 111 24.09 14.20 3.14
N ALA A 112 23.32 15.29 3.12
CA ALA A 112 23.88 16.63 3.06
C ALA A 112 23.95 17.22 4.46
N ASP A 113 25.19 17.38 4.88
CA ASP A 113 25.73 18.13 6.01
C ASP A 113 24.91 19.36 6.45
N ARG A 114 24.75 19.53 7.76
CA ARG A 114 24.57 20.87 8.33
C ARG A 114 25.19 20.96 9.73
N LYS A 115 26.49 21.31 9.70
CA LYS A 115 27.25 22.21 10.57
C LYS A 115 26.62 22.71 11.87
#